data_AF-A0A6C0HM84-F1
#
_entry.id   AF-A0A6C0HM84-F1
#
_cell.length_a   1.000
_cell.length_b   1.000
_cell.length_c   1.000
_cell.angle_alpha   90.00
_cell.angle_beta   90.00
_cell.angle_gamma   90.00
#
_symmetry.space_group_name_H-M   'P 1'
#
loop_
_entity.id
_entity.type
_entity.pdbx_description
1 polymer ?
#
loop_
_entity_poly.entity_id
_entity_poly.type
_entity_poly.pdbx_seq_one_letter_code
_entity_poly.pdbx_strand_id
1 'polypeptide(L)'
;MSSNSSNSSNSSNISNSSNSQSKTNIRGKTTKQGQNQQTQQTQNQSAKQTQNQTSNKQTQPTKQNIPSLFTSTAKDVVTDNAALAITEKLGEIREKTGNYNIIIEHYYLLLGLSLAIVLLIIIYFFSSSFRVSRCISRMSIIQSYQMLLSLDYSTVGHLQIGDYYVASAYNVCHCGYQMFDYTSEKILIANLQSGVRYLEFNIFNSEFGANAFPVVSNGYQVGEWKMMATDTPLETCFQVIAANAFTIKQGSTGVQNPDDPLFIGLKLNTNSNLATLNLIAALITKFFTSRLLNAAYSYQNSDTIAQIKMTDLTGRIVFFASDGFQGSGLEEIINYCWDNYDNNPKHALRHYYYGDLQVNGFNTTELINFNRKGLSIVTPHKEGDFFTSNYDSTVAMNLGCQFVGMNFNYIDINMDSYITNFKNNSLVLKPDSLRGDADTVPMTTIPFMGTTPTVT
;
A
#
# COMPACT_ATOMS: atom_id res chain seq x y z
N MET A 1 22.97 14.45 64.71
CA MET A 1 21.95 14.46 65.78
C MET A 1 20.76 13.69 65.20
N SER A 2 20.61 12.38 65.50
CA SER A 2 19.78 11.81 66.59
C SER A 2 18.29 12.24 66.48
N SER A 3 17.25 11.39 66.48
CA SER A 3 17.03 9.92 66.63
C SER A 3 15.50 9.66 66.43
N ASN A 4 14.86 8.48 66.28
CA ASN A 4 15.20 7.04 66.40
C ASN A 4 14.13 6.22 65.61
N SER A 5 14.44 5.13 64.89
CA SER A 5 14.40 3.68 65.26
C SER A 5 13.02 2.98 65.43
N SER A 6 12.98 1.65 65.23
CA SER A 6 11.84 0.69 65.24
C SER A 6 10.95 0.68 63.97
N ASN A 7 10.76 -0.38 63.16
CA ASN A 7 11.06 -1.84 63.14
C ASN A 7 9.94 -2.81 63.61
N SER A 8 9.88 -3.99 62.97
CA SER A 8 8.91 -5.12 63.11
C SER A 8 7.53 -4.94 62.44
N SER A 9 6.83 -5.97 61.93
CA SER A 9 7.10 -7.43 61.89
C SER A 9 6.33 -8.17 60.76
N ASN A 10 6.80 -9.38 60.42
CA ASN A 10 6.16 -10.35 59.52
C ASN A 10 4.73 -10.75 59.94
N SER A 11 3.90 -11.13 58.96
CA SER A 11 3.27 -12.47 59.00
C SER A 11 2.96 -13.00 57.60
N SER A 12 3.29 -14.27 57.39
CA SER A 12 2.91 -15.06 56.22
C SER A 12 1.50 -15.64 56.42
N ASN A 13 0.78 -15.92 55.33
CA ASN A 13 -0.27 -16.93 55.37
C ASN A 13 -0.30 -17.76 54.08
N ILE A 14 -0.20 -19.07 54.28
CA ILE A 14 -0.31 -20.11 53.26
C ILE A 14 -1.77 -20.60 53.27
N SER A 15 -2.38 -20.78 52.10
CA SER A 15 -3.55 -21.65 51.99
C SER A 15 -3.49 -22.49 50.71
N ASN A 16 -3.39 -23.81 50.92
CA ASN A 16 -3.53 -24.82 49.87
C ASN A 16 -5.00 -25.23 49.75
N SER A 17 -5.54 -25.24 48.53
CA SER A 17 -6.64 -26.11 48.08
C SER A 17 -6.85 -25.86 46.58
N SER A 18 -7.16 -26.78 45.70
CA SER A 18 -7.16 -28.24 45.69
C SER A 18 -7.70 -28.61 44.30
N ASN A 19 -6.83 -29.18 43.49
CA ASN A 19 -7.12 -30.14 42.42
C ASN A 19 -8.61 -30.48 42.16
N SER A 20 -9.12 -30.22 40.95
CA SER A 20 -10.15 -31.09 40.38
C SER A 20 -9.89 -31.31 38.88
N GLN A 21 -9.74 -32.57 38.51
CA GLN A 21 -9.66 -33.01 37.13
C GLN A 21 -11.07 -33.28 36.63
N SER A 22 -11.41 -32.83 35.40
CA SER A 22 -12.47 -33.48 34.63
C SER A 22 -11.91 -33.95 33.28
N LYS A 23 -11.71 -35.27 33.18
CA LYS A 23 -11.55 -35.96 31.90
C LYS A 23 -12.92 -36.47 31.48
N THR A 24 -13.42 -36.02 30.34
CA THR A 24 -14.51 -36.69 29.61
C THR A 24 -14.14 -36.85 28.15
N ASN A 25 -13.55 -38.00 27.83
CA ASN A 25 -13.69 -38.58 26.50
C ASN A 25 -15.17 -38.92 26.27
N ILE A 26 -15.66 -38.83 25.02
CA ILE A 26 -16.30 -39.96 24.31
C ILE A 26 -16.76 -39.56 22.89
N ARG A 27 -16.56 -40.50 21.95
CA ARG A 27 -17.15 -40.62 20.59
C ARG A 27 -16.82 -39.55 19.55
N GLY A 28 -15.91 -39.93 18.64
CA GLY A 28 -16.06 -39.58 17.24
C GLY A 28 -17.21 -40.37 16.57
N LYS A 29 -17.63 -39.89 15.40
CA LYS A 29 -18.41 -40.66 14.40
C LYS A 29 -17.85 -40.37 13.01
N THR A 30 -17.23 -41.39 12.42
CA THR A 30 -16.84 -41.40 11.01
C THR A 30 -18.03 -41.86 10.17
N THR A 31 -18.45 -41.09 9.17
CA THR A 31 -19.18 -41.64 8.00
C THR A 31 -18.74 -40.89 6.74
N LYS A 32 -18.68 -41.62 5.62
CA LYS A 32 -18.15 -41.17 4.33
C LYS A 32 -19.25 -40.63 3.39
N GLN A 33 -18.77 -40.07 2.28
CA GLN A 33 -19.35 -40.08 0.93
C GLN A 33 -20.52 -39.13 0.59
N GLY A 34 -20.32 -38.42 -0.53
CA GLY A 34 -21.23 -37.45 -1.13
C GLY A 34 -20.54 -36.66 -2.26
N GLN A 35 -20.04 -37.37 -3.28
CA GLN A 35 -19.37 -36.79 -4.45
C GLN A 35 -20.33 -36.55 -5.62
N ASN A 36 -19.92 -35.68 -6.55
CA ASN A 36 -20.50 -35.39 -7.88
C ASN A 36 -21.75 -34.49 -7.86
N GLN A 37 -21.85 -33.44 -8.67
CA GLN A 37 -21.67 -33.49 -10.14
C GLN A 37 -20.85 -32.32 -10.72
N GLN A 38 -19.84 -32.66 -11.51
CA GLN A 38 -19.35 -31.84 -12.63
C GLN A 38 -19.72 -32.58 -13.92
N THR A 39 -20.28 -31.85 -14.90
CA THR A 39 -20.59 -32.42 -16.22
C THR A 39 -19.65 -31.81 -17.26
N GLN A 40 -18.60 -32.55 -17.62
CA GLN A 40 -17.93 -32.37 -18.90
C GLN A 40 -18.66 -33.19 -19.96
N GLN A 41 -18.76 -32.68 -21.19
CA GLN A 41 -19.02 -33.52 -22.36
C GLN A 41 -17.89 -33.34 -23.37
N THR A 42 -17.47 -34.48 -23.92
CA THR A 42 -16.25 -34.62 -24.73
C THR A 42 -16.57 -34.72 -26.22
N GLN A 43 -15.57 -34.37 -27.02
CA GLN A 43 -15.50 -34.43 -28.48
C GLN A 43 -15.92 -35.77 -29.11
N ASN A 44 -16.37 -35.70 -30.37
CA ASN A 44 -16.13 -36.63 -31.50
C ASN A 44 -16.90 -36.07 -32.73
N GLN A 45 -16.49 -36.23 -34.00
CA GLN A 45 -15.25 -36.70 -34.63
C GLN A 45 -15.21 -36.22 -36.11
N SER A 46 -14.07 -36.35 -36.80
CA SER A 46 -13.87 -35.85 -38.18
C SER A 46 -13.66 -36.98 -39.22
N ALA A 47 -14.23 -36.85 -40.43
CA ALA A 47 -13.77 -37.50 -41.68
C ALA A 47 -14.34 -36.69 -42.89
N LYS A 48 -13.55 -36.17 -43.85
CA LYS A 48 -12.96 -36.82 -45.05
C LYS A 48 -14.00 -37.39 -46.05
N GLN A 49 -13.90 -37.23 -47.39
CA GLN A 49 -12.99 -36.46 -48.26
C GLN A 49 -13.52 -36.38 -49.72
N THR A 50 -13.21 -35.28 -50.44
CA THR A 50 -12.80 -35.17 -51.88
C THR A 50 -13.64 -35.78 -53.05
N GLN A 51 -14.03 -34.92 -54.03
CA GLN A 51 -13.62 -34.90 -55.47
C GLN A 51 -14.43 -33.80 -56.22
N ASN A 52 -13.86 -32.71 -56.74
CA ASN A 52 -13.03 -32.51 -57.95
C ASN A 52 -13.73 -32.74 -59.32
N GLN A 53 -14.09 -31.66 -60.02
CA GLN A 53 -13.64 -31.28 -61.41
C GLN A 53 -14.43 -30.03 -61.87
N THR A 54 -13.83 -28.84 -62.06
CA THR A 54 -13.05 -28.33 -63.22
C THR A 54 -13.86 -28.18 -64.53
N SER A 55 -14.20 -26.94 -64.95
CA SER A 55 -13.73 -26.33 -66.23
C SER A 55 -14.46 -25.03 -66.66
N ASN A 56 -13.64 -23.98 -66.90
CA ASN A 56 -13.74 -22.85 -67.86
C ASN A 56 -15.06 -22.29 -68.44
N LYS A 57 -15.07 -20.94 -68.51
CA LYS A 57 -15.37 -20.04 -69.68
C LYS A 57 -15.91 -20.76 -70.95
N GLN A 58 -16.88 -20.21 -71.71
CA GLN A 58 -16.85 -18.85 -72.28
C GLN A 58 -18.17 -18.50 -73.04
N THR A 59 -18.31 -17.23 -73.47
CA THR A 59 -19.13 -16.74 -74.61
C THR A 59 -20.65 -16.52 -74.48
N GLN A 60 -21.14 -15.64 -75.37
CA GLN A 60 -22.43 -14.94 -75.42
C GLN A 60 -23.61 -15.84 -75.88
N PRO A 61 -24.86 -15.38 -75.67
CA PRO A 61 -26.00 -15.75 -76.51
C PRO A 61 -26.49 -14.59 -77.40
N THR A 62 -26.59 -14.86 -78.69
CA THR A 62 -27.23 -13.98 -79.69
C THR A 62 -28.69 -14.42 -79.91
N LYS A 63 -29.60 -13.45 -80.08
CA LYS A 63 -30.98 -13.53 -80.63
C LYS A 63 -31.60 -14.93 -80.92
N GLN A 64 -32.74 -15.22 -80.28
CA GLN A 64 -33.89 -15.95 -80.85
C GLN A 64 -35.17 -15.35 -80.23
N ASN A 65 -36.02 -14.67 -81.02
CA ASN A 65 -37.20 -15.17 -81.73
C ASN A 65 -38.43 -15.45 -80.85
N ILE A 66 -39.47 -14.64 -81.09
CA ILE A 66 -40.79 -14.66 -80.44
C ILE A 66 -41.77 -15.47 -81.32
N PRO A 67 -42.58 -16.37 -80.75
CA PRO A 67 -43.85 -16.78 -81.33
C PRO A 67 -45.00 -15.91 -80.79
N SER A 68 -45.79 -15.35 -81.69
CA SER A 68 -47.04 -14.63 -81.39
C SER A 68 -48.19 -15.58 -81.06
N LEU A 69 -49.09 -15.19 -80.14
CA LEU A 69 -50.54 -15.20 -80.42
C LEU A 69 -51.39 -14.44 -79.36
N PHE A 70 -52.60 -14.07 -79.79
CA PHE A 70 -53.74 -13.51 -79.05
C PHE A 70 -53.70 -12.06 -78.56
N THR A 71 -54.23 -11.22 -79.44
CA THR A 71 -54.97 -9.99 -79.13
C THR A 71 -56.21 -10.25 -78.26
N SER A 72 -56.49 -9.35 -77.32
CA SER A 72 -57.87 -8.93 -77.03
C SER A 72 -57.90 -7.47 -76.57
N THR A 73 -58.88 -6.72 -77.08
CA THR A 73 -58.98 -5.26 -76.96
C THR A 73 -59.73 -4.85 -75.69
N ALA A 74 -59.13 -4.03 -74.82
CA ALA A 74 -59.88 -3.21 -73.86
C ALA A 74 -59.04 -2.07 -73.26
N LYS A 75 -59.37 -0.83 -73.68
CA LYS A 75 -59.37 0.47 -72.96
C LYS A 75 -58.24 0.84 -71.98
N ASP A 76 -57.81 2.09 -72.14
CA ASP A 76 -56.92 2.86 -71.26
C ASP A 76 -57.39 2.99 -69.79
N VAL A 77 -56.54 3.66 -69.00
CA VAL A 77 -56.76 4.13 -67.61
C VAL A 77 -56.47 3.11 -66.49
N VAL A 78 -55.30 2.45 -66.53
CA VAL A 78 -54.65 1.85 -65.32
C VAL A 78 -53.12 2.03 -65.28
N THR A 79 -52.46 2.28 -66.41
CA THR A 79 -50.99 2.19 -66.54
C THR A 79 -50.18 3.31 -65.85
N ASP A 80 -50.71 4.53 -65.76
CA ASP A 80 -49.94 5.66 -65.19
C ASP A 80 -49.71 5.50 -63.68
N ASN A 81 -50.71 5.02 -62.94
CA ASN A 81 -50.60 4.81 -61.49
C ASN A 81 -49.59 3.70 -61.14
N ALA A 82 -49.53 2.65 -61.96
CA ALA A 82 -48.54 1.58 -61.79
C ALA A 82 -47.12 2.05 -62.12
N ALA A 83 -46.96 2.86 -63.19
CA ALA A 83 -45.67 3.44 -63.55
C ALA A 83 -45.17 4.45 -62.51
N LEU A 84 -46.05 5.28 -61.94
CA LEU A 84 -45.73 6.19 -60.82
C LEU A 84 -45.22 5.40 -59.60
N ALA A 85 -45.98 4.40 -59.15
CA ALA A 85 -45.64 3.61 -57.96
C ALA A 85 -44.33 2.82 -58.11
N ILE A 86 -43.99 2.37 -59.33
CA ILE A 86 -42.69 1.75 -59.63
C ILE A 86 -41.56 2.80 -59.58
N THR A 87 -41.80 4.00 -60.11
CA THR A 87 -40.82 5.10 -60.12
C THR A 87 -40.54 5.62 -58.71
N GLU A 88 -41.57 5.75 -57.87
CA GLU A 88 -41.48 6.12 -56.46
C GLU A 88 -40.67 5.08 -55.66
N LYS A 89 -40.98 3.79 -55.81
CA LYS A 89 -40.19 2.71 -55.18
C LYS A 89 -38.75 2.64 -55.67
N LEU A 90 -38.47 2.91 -56.94
CA LEU A 90 -37.11 3.02 -57.45
C LEU A 90 -36.37 4.24 -56.89
N GLY A 91 -37.09 5.34 -56.64
CA GLY A 91 -36.60 6.52 -55.92
C GLY A 91 -36.17 6.16 -54.49
N GLU A 92 -37.06 5.55 -53.70
CA GLU A 92 -36.75 5.09 -52.33
C GLU A 92 -35.55 4.13 -52.30
N ILE A 93 -35.49 3.17 -53.23
CA ILE A 93 -34.37 2.21 -53.30
C ILE A 93 -33.07 2.96 -53.60
N ARG A 94 -33.08 3.91 -54.55
CA ARG A 94 -31.90 4.70 -54.90
C ARG A 94 -31.42 5.60 -53.75
N GLU A 95 -32.33 6.20 -52.99
CA GLU A 95 -32.01 7.00 -51.81
C GLU A 95 -31.42 6.13 -50.69
N LYS A 96 -32.06 4.99 -50.38
CA LYS A 96 -31.56 4.02 -49.40
C LYS A 96 -30.17 3.50 -49.79
N THR A 97 -29.97 3.10 -51.06
CA THR A 97 -28.65 2.65 -51.57
C THR A 97 -27.60 3.77 -51.54
N GLY A 98 -27.98 5.03 -51.82
CA GLY A 98 -27.09 6.17 -51.69
C GLY A 98 -26.59 6.37 -50.25
N ASN A 99 -27.50 6.31 -49.28
CA ASN A 99 -27.14 6.39 -47.86
C ASN A 99 -26.26 5.21 -47.41
N TYR A 100 -26.51 3.98 -47.89
CA TYR A 100 -25.63 2.84 -47.61
C TYR A 100 -24.22 3.03 -48.18
N ASN A 101 -24.07 3.59 -49.38
CA ASN A 101 -22.75 3.83 -49.97
C ASN A 101 -21.96 4.89 -49.18
N ILE A 102 -22.59 5.99 -48.73
CA ILE A 102 -21.95 7.01 -47.89
C ILE A 102 -21.44 6.41 -46.57
N ILE A 103 -22.24 5.52 -45.95
CA ILE A 103 -21.83 4.82 -44.72
C ILE A 103 -20.65 3.89 -44.97
N ILE A 104 -20.60 3.19 -46.11
CA ILE A 104 -19.50 2.27 -46.46
C ILE A 104 -18.21 3.04 -46.79
N GLU A 105 -18.29 4.14 -47.55
CA GLU A 105 -17.12 4.95 -47.92
C GLU A 105 -16.46 5.63 -46.71
N HIS A 106 -17.23 6.02 -45.70
CA HIS A 106 -16.72 6.63 -44.47
C HIS A 106 -16.61 5.67 -43.28
N TYR A 107 -16.90 4.37 -43.46
CA TYR A 107 -16.84 3.37 -42.39
C TYR A 107 -15.46 3.31 -41.71
N TYR A 108 -14.38 3.29 -42.49
CA TYR A 108 -13.01 3.26 -41.96
C TYR A 108 -12.65 4.53 -41.18
N LEU A 109 -13.19 5.69 -41.57
CA LEU A 109 -12.99 6.95 -40.85
C LEU A 109 -13.73 6.95 -39.51
N LEU A 110 -14.99 6.49 -39.50
CA LEU A 110 -15.80 6.36 -38.29
C LEU A 110 -15.20 5.33 -37.32
N LEU A 111 -14.74 4.19 -37.83
CA LEU A 111 -14.04 3.17 -37.05
C LEU A 111 -12.74 3.72 -36.45
N GLY A 112 -11.90 4.37 -37.27
CA GLY A 112 -10.66 5.00 -36.82
C GLY A 112 -10.89 6.08 -35.75
N LEU A 113 -11.91 6.93 -35.93
CA LEU A 113 -12.30 7.94 -34.95
C LEU A 113 -12.79 7.29 -33.64
N SER A 114 -13.61 6.25 -33.71
CA SER A 114 -14.09 5.54 -32.52
C SER A 114 -12.94 4.90 -31.73
N LEU A 115 -11.97 4.29 -32.43
CA LEU A 115 -10.79 3.68 -31.83
C LEU A 115 -9.83 4.73 -31.24
N ALA A 116 -9.69 5.88 -31.88
CA ALA A 116 -8.95 7.03 -31.33
C ALA A 116 -9.61 7.58 -30.05
N ILE A 117 -10.94 7.69 -30.01
CA ILE A 117 -11.69 8.10 -28.81
C ILE A 117 -11.49 7.10 -27.68
N VAL A 118 -11.60 5.79 -27.94
CA VAL A 118 -11.34 4.73 -26.96
C VAL A 118 -9.90 4.80 -26.44
N LEU A 119 -8.92 5.00 -27.33
CA LEU A 119 -7.52 5.15 -26.94
C LEU A 119 -7.28 6.40 -26.06
N LEU A 120 -7.88 7.54 -26.40
CA LEU A 120 -7.80 8.76 -25.58
C LEU A 120 -8.44 8.57 -24.20
N ILE A 121 -9.57 7.86 -24.11
CA ILE A 121 -10.21 7.51 -22.83
C ILE A 121 -9.28 6.62 -21.99
N ILE A 122 -8.62 5.62 -22.59
CA ILE A 122 -7.63 4.77 -21.91
C ILE A 122 -6.47 5.64 -21.41
N ILE A 123 -5.84 6.44 -22.27
CA ILE A 123 -4.72 7.33 -21.89
C ILE A 123 -5.10 8.28 -20.75
N TYR A 124 -6.33 8.80 -20.75
CA TYR A 124 -6.83 9.66 -19.67
C TYR A 124 -6.95 8.90 -18.34
N PHE A 125 -7.58 7.72 -18.32
CA PHE A 125 -7.75 6.93 -17.10
C PHE A 125 -6.44 6.34 -16.54
N PHE A 126 -5.44 6.13 -17.41
CA PHE A 126 -4.08 5.75 -17.05
C PHE A 126 -3.13 6.96 -16.91
N SER A 127 -3.64 8.20 -16.91
CA SER A 127 -2.79 9.38 -16.67
C SER A 127 -2.38 9.46 -15.20
N SER A 128 -1.08 9.51 -14.93
CA SER A 128 -0.53 9.74 -13.57
C SER A 128 -1.19 10.94 -12.89
N SER A 129 -1.32 12.08 -13.58
CA SER A 129 -1.97 13.29 -13.07
C SER A 129 -3.43 13.06 -12.65
N PHE A 130 -4.20 12.26 -13.41
CA PHE A 130 -5.59 11.93 -13.08
C PHE A 130 -5.67 10.98 -11.88
N ARG A 131 -4.84 9.92 -11.88
CA ARG A 131 -4.75 8.93 -10.80
C ARG A 131 -4.39 9.59 -9.46
N VAL A 132 -3.30 10.34 -9.44
CA VAL A 132 -2.79 11.04 -8.24
C VAL A 132 -3.81 12.09 -7.76
N SER A 133 -4.40 12.90 -8.64
CA SER A 133 -5.42 13.88 -8.24
C SER A 133 -6.67 13.23 -7.65
N ARG A 134 -7.13 12.12 -8.23
CA ARG A 134 -8.27 11.35 -7.69
C ARG A 134 -7.94 10.72 -6.33
N CYS A 135 -6.70 10.30 -6.12
CA CYS A 135 -6.22 9.80 -4.83
C CYS A 135 -6.26 10.88 -3.74
N ILE A 136 -5.67 12.05 -4.00
CA ILE A 136 -5.67 13.20 -3.08
C ILE A 136 -7.10 13.65 -2.75
N SER A 137 -7.98 13.69 -3.76
CA SER A 137 -9.40 14.03 -3.58
C SER A 137 -10.20 13.02 -2.75
N ARG A 138 -9.69 11.79 -2.53
CA ARG A 138 -10.25 10.88 -1.52
C ARG A 138 -9.68 11.20 -0.15
N MET A 139 -8.36 11.36 -0.04
CA MET A 139 -7.66 11.65 1.23
C MET A 139 -8.15 12.94 1.90
N SER A 140 -8.64 13.94 1.15
CA SER A 140 -9.24 15.16 1.71
C SER A 140 -10.45 14.92 2.61
N ILE A 141 -11.13 13.76 2.50
CA ILE A 141 -12.19 13.34 3.43
C ILE A 141 -11.60 13.12 4.83
N ILE A 142 -10.47 12.42 4.95
CA ILE A 142 -9.76 12.20 6.22
C ILE A 142 -9.37 13.55 6.84
N GLN A 143 -8.74 14.42 6.03
CA GLN A 143 -8.31 15.75 6.46
C GLN A 143 -9.45 16.69 6.88
N SER A 144 -10.68 16.43 6.43
CA SER A 144 -11.87 17.19 6.82
C SER A 144 -12.56 16.64 8.06
N TYR A 145 -12.29 15.38 8.42
CA TYR A 145 -12.85 14.69 9.58
C TYR A 145 -12.01 14.88 10.85
N GLN A 146 -10.69 14.96 10.71
CA GLN A 146 -9.77 15.14 11.83
C GLN A 146 -9.65 16.63 12.25
N MET A 147 -9.51 16.85 13.55
CA MET A 147 -9.30 18.16 14.18
C MET A 147 -8.03 18.09 15.03
N LEU A 148 -6.89 17.90 14.37
CA LEU A 148 -5.65 17.55 15.04
C LEU A 148 -5.01 18.74 15.76
N LEU A 149 -4.41 18.44 16.90
CA LEU A 149 -3.51 19.32 17.64
C LEU A 149 -2.21 18.58 17.98
N SER A 150 -1.10 19.32 18.08
CA SER A 150 0.13 18.81 18.70
C SER A 150 -0.16 18.26 20.10
N LEU A 151 0.61 17.28 20.54
CA LEU A 151 0.52 16.75 21.90
C LEU A 151 0.85 17.84 22.94
N ASP A 152 0.17 17.84 24.08
CA ASP A 152 0.55 18.72 25.20
C ASP A 152 1.73 18.13 25.99
N TYR A 153 2.94 18.45 25.53
CA TYR A 153 4.18 18.03 26.17
C TYR A 153 4.34 18.53 27.62
N SER A 154 3.57 19.53 28.07
CA SER A 154 3.64 20.01 29.45
C SER A 154 2.99 19.04 30.44
N THR A 155 1.92 18.34 30.04
CA THR A 155 1.20 17.40 30.89
C THR A 155 1.69 15.96 30.71
N VAL A 156 1.89 15.52 29.46
CA VAL A 156 2.18 14.10 29.15
C VAL A 156 3.56 13.86 28.55
N GLY A 157 4.39 14.90 28.41
CA GLY A 157 5.74 14.80 27.83
C GLY A 157 6.72 13.91 28.60
N HIS A 158 6.46 13.66 29.88
CA HIS A 158 7.28 12.81 30.75
C HIS A 158 7.11 11.30 30.47
N LEU A 159 6.06 10.91 29.75
CA LEU A 159 5.79 9.54 29.32
C LEU A 159 6.68 9.14 28.14
N GLN A 160 6.79 7.84 27.90
CA GLN A 160 7.71 7.28 26.91
C GLN A 160 7.01 7.05 25.56
N ILE A 161 7.74 7.10 24.43
CA ILE A 161 7.15 6.79 23.11
C ILE A 161 6.52 5.38 23.05
N GLY A 162 7.09 4.43 23.80
CA GLY A 162 6.56 3.08 23.97
C GLY A 162 5.14 3.03 24.56
N ASP A 163 4.66 4.11 25.19
CA ASP A 163 3.33 4.23 25.79
C ASP A 163 2.23 4.77 24.84
N TYR A 164 2.57 5.15 23.60
CA TYR A 164 1.64 5.76 22.65
C TYR A 164 1.39 4.88 21.41
N TYR A 165 0.18 4.95 20.88
CA TYR A 165 -0.10 4.67 19.47
C TYR A 165 0.23 5.90 18.64
N VAL A 166 0.81 5.69 17.46
CA VAL A 166 1.21 6.76 16.52
C VAL A 166 0.42 6.62 15.22
N ALA A 167 -0.12 7.73 14.72
CA ALA A 167 -0.77 7.77 13.41
C ALA A 167 0.25 7.41 12.31
N SER A 168 0.07 6.26 11.68
CA SER A 168 1.08 5.55 10.90
C SER A 168 0.56 5.23 9.50
N ALA A 169 1.30 5.65 8.47
CA ALA A 169 0.97 5.35 7.09
C ALA A 169 2.04 4.45 6.44
N TYR A 170 1.56 3.44 5.73
CA TYR A 170 2.35 2.52 4.93
C TYR A 170 2.45 3.02 3.48
N ASN A 171 3.59 2.81 2.83
CA ASN A 171 3.84 3.16 1.42
C ASN A 171 3.41 4.59 1.04
N VAL A 172 3.93 5.58 1.77
CA VAL A 172 3.36 6.95 1.87
C VAL A 172 3.35 7.79 0.60
N CYS A 173 3.98 7.32 -0.48
CA CYS A 173 3.94 7.95 -1.81
C CYS A 173 2.94 7.29 -2.78
N HIS A 174 2.30 6.17 -2.43
CA HIS A 174 1.51 5.39 -3.39
C HIS A 174 0.12 5.95 -3.69
N CYS A 175 -0.19 6.12 -4.96
CA CYS A 175 -1.55 6.22 -5.45
C CYS A 175 -2.11 4.80 -5.67
N GLY A 176 -3.34 4.52 -5.22
CA GLY A 176 -4.11 3.35 -5.62
C GLY A 176 -3.52 1.98 -5.20
N TYR A 177 -3.12 1.16 -6.18
CA TYR A 177 -2.68 -0.22 -6.01
C TYR A 177 -1.24 -0.33 -5.48
N GLN A 178 -0.87 -1.53 -4.99
CA GLN A 178 0.49 -1.79 -4.49
C GLN A 178 1.49 -2.07 -5.62
N MET A 179 1.02 -2.44 -6.82
CA MET A 179 1.85 -2.60 -8.02
C MET A 179 1.13 -2.02 -9.24
N PHE A 180 1.90 -1.66 -10.27
CA PHE A 180 1.43 -1.11 -11.55
C PHE A 180 0.59 0.18 -11.42
N ASP A 181 0.87 0.98 -10.40
CA ASP A 181 0.28 2.30 -10.16
C ASP A 181 1.37 3.36 -9.95
N TYR A 182 0.97 4.58 -9.63
CA TYR A 182 1.87 5.73 -9.56
C TYR A 182 2.34 6.02 -8.13
N THR A 183 3.60 6.45 -8.00
CA THR A 183 4.10 7.12 -6.79
C THR A 183 4.12 8.64 -7.00
N SER A 184 3.83 9.41 -5.95
CA SER A 184 4.03 10.88 -5.96
C SER A 184 4.23 11.44 -4.56
N GLU A 185 5.12 12.42 -4.50
CA GLU A 185 5.38 13.35 -3.40
C GLU A 185 4.11 14.09 -2.92
N LYS A 186 3.10 14.25 -3.79
CA LYS A 186 1.81 14.87 -3.42
C LYS A 186 0.96 13.98 -2.51
N ILE A 187 1.11 12.65 -2.61
CA ILE A 187 0.49 11.71 -1.69
C ILE A 187 1.15 11.80 -0.31
N LEU A 188 2.47 12.01 -0.26
CA LEU A 188 3.21 12.26 0.98
C LEU A 188 2.77 13.56 1.66
N ILE A 189 2.54 14.65 0.91
CA ILE A 189 1.92 15.88 1.45
C ILE A 189 0.54 15.57 2.05
N ALA A 190 -0.31 14.83 1.34
CA ALA A 190 -1.65 14.49 1.80
C ALA A 190 -1.65 13.58 3.05
N ASN A 191 -0.66 12.69 3.20
CA ASN A 191 -0.41 11.88 4.39
C ASN A 191 -0.04 12.77 5.60
N LEU A 192 0.97 13.63 5.46
CA LEU A 192 1.39 14.58 6.50
C LEU A 192 0.23 15.47 6.97
N GLN A 193 -0.60 15.93 6.02
CA GLN A 193 -1.79 16.73 6.28
C GLN A 193 -2.96 15.97 6.92
N SER A 194 -2.93 14.64 6.91
CA SER A 194 -3.86 13.74 7.61
C SER A 194 -3.31 13.31 8.98
N GLY A 195 -2.37 14.10 9.53
CA GLY A 195 -1.81 13.91 10.87
C GLY A 195 -0.71 12.89 11.00
N VAL A 196 -0.41 12.12 9.96
CA VAL A 196 0.52 10.98 10.02
C VAL A 196 1.87 11.40 10.62
N ARG A 197 2.33 10.62 11.61
CA ARG A 197 3.62 10.79 12.29
C ARG A 197 4.55 9.59 12.21
N TYR A 198 4.12 8.45 11.70
CA TYR A 198 5.04 7.42 11.18
C TYR A 198 4.85 7.25 9.68
N LEU A 199 5.94 7.38 8.92
CA LEU A 199 5.97 7.30 7.47
C LEU A 199 6.84 6.12 7.03
N GLU A 200 6.26 5.12 6.38
CA GLU A 200 7.04 4.02 5.80
C GLU A 200 7.29 4.20 4.31
N PHE A 201 8.55 4.00 3.92
CA PHE A 201 9.04 4.09 2.55
C PHE A 201 9.71 2.79 2.11
N ASN A 202 9.23 2.22 1.01
CA ASN A 202 9.95 1.19 0.27
C ASN A 202 10.98 1.87 -0.66
N ILE A 203 12.25 1.72 -0.34
CA ILE A 203 13.39 2.34 -1.03
C ILE A 203 14.01 1.34 -2.00
N PHE A 204 14.25 1.77 -3.23
CA PHE A 204 14.93 1.02 -4.28
C PHE A 204 16.06 1.85 -4.90
N ASN A 205 16.95 1.18 -5.62
CA ASN A 205 17.89 1.85 -6.52
C ASN A 205 17.16 2.42 -7.76
N SER A 206 17.56 3.61 -8.25
CA SER A 206 16.98 4.20 -9.46
C SER A 206 17.26 3.37 -10.72
N GLU A 207 18.44 2.78 -10.78
CA GLU A 207 18.96 1.93 -11.85
C GLU A 207 19.98 0.94 -11.26
N PHE A 208 20.55 0.07 -12.10
CA PHE A 208 21.59 -0.85 -11.63
C PHE A 208 22.98 -0.17 -11.60
N GLY A 209 23.69 -0.29 -10.48
CA GLY A 209 25.10 0.11 -10.35
C GLY A 209 25.36 1.31 -9.44
N ALA A 210 26.61 1.78 -9.43
CA ALA A 210 27.11 2.76 -8.46
C ALA A 210 26.58 4.20 -8.64
N ASN A 211 25.99 4.52 -9.79
CA ASN A 211 25.38 5.83 -10.06
C ASN A 211 23.93 5.92 -9.57
N ALA A 212 23.36 4.81 -9.07
CA ALA A 212 21.97 4.74 -8.66
C ALA A 212 21.68 5.66 -7.46
N PHE A 213 20.62 6.46 -7.58
CA PHE A 213 20.09 7.29 -6.51
C PHE A 213 18.88 6.64 -5.85
N PRO A 214 18.57 6.93 -4.58
CA PRO A 214 17.47 6.30 -3.88
C PRO A 214 16.12 6.82 -4.39
N VAL A 215 15.23 5.89 -4.72
CA VAL A 215 13.85 6.17 -5.15
C VAL A 215 12.84 5.41 -4.28
N VAL A 216 11.67 6.01 -4.08
CA VAL A 216 10.51 5.37 -3.46
C VAL A 216 9.73 4.66 -4.56
N SER A 217 9.55 3.34 -4.40
CA SER A 217 8.81 2.48 -5.33
C SER A 217 8.32 1.23 -4.60
N ASN A 218 7.73 0.27 -5.31
CA ASN A 218 7.33 -1.01 -4.75
C ASN A 218 7.54 -2.15 -5.73
N GLY A 219 7.67 -3.36 -5.22
CA GLY A 219 7.92 -4.53 -6.05
C GLY A 219 8.64 -5.62 -5.26
N TYR A 220 9.63 -6.25 -5.89
CA TYR A 220 10.35 -7.39 -5.32
C TYR A 220 11.78 -7.01 -4.92
N GLN A 221 12.15 -7.31 -3.67
CA GLN A 221 13.50 -7.06 -3.15
C GLN A 221 14.56 -7.87 -3.93
N VAL A 222 14.28 -9.16 -4.16
CA VAL A 222 15.19 -10.05 -4.91
C VAL A 222 15.22 -9.66 -6.38
N GLY A 223 16.36 -9.13 -6.83
CA GLY A 223 16.54 -8.62 -8.19
C GLY A 223 16.05 -7.17 -8.39
N GLU A 224 15.66 -6.47 -7.32
CA GLU A 224 15.37 -5.04 -7.30
C GLU A 224 14.28 -4.59 -8.29
N TRP A 225 13.29 -5.47 -8.53
CA TRP A 225 12.23 -5.25 -9.51
C TRP A 225 11.25 -4.18 -9.02
N LYS A 226 11.36 -2.97 -9.54
CA LYS A 226 10.36 -1.92 -9.37
C LYS A 226 9.14 -2.20 -10.25
N MET A 227 7.99 -2.40 -9.61
CA MET A 227 6.72 -2.77 -10.23
C MET A 227 5.72 -1.61 -10.32
N MET A 228 6.06 -0.43 -9.79
CA MET A 228 5.26 0.79 -9.96
C MET A 228 5.49 1.40 -11.35
N ALA A 229 4.46 2.06 -11.90
CA ALA A 229 4.52 2.72 -13.21
C ALA A 229 5.40 3.99 -13.20
N THR A 230 5.65 4.56 -12.02
CA THR A 230 6.66 5.59 -11.75
C THR A 230 7.33 5.28 -10.42
N ASP A 231 8.52 5.85 -10.20
CA ASP A 231 9.12 5.98 -8.88
C ASP A 231 9.25 7.48 -8.51
N THR A 232 9.52 7.76 -7.23
CA THR A 232 9.66 9.14 -6.72
C THR A 232 11.01 9.29 -6.03
N PRO A 233 11.89 10.22 -6.45
CA PRO A 233 13.20 10.40 -5.83
C PRO A 233 13.09 10.67 -4.33
N LEU A 234 13.88 9.97 -3.52
CA LEU A 234 13.84 10.12 -2.06
C LEU A 234 14.24 11.53 -1.62
N GLU A 235 15.11 12.20 -2.37
CA GLU A 235 15.44 13.62 -2.18
C GLU A 235 14.18 14.51 -2.24
N THR A 236 13.29 14.29 -3.21
CA THR A 236 12.02 15.03 -3.32
C THR A 236 11.11 14.75 -2.12
N CYS A 237 11.04 13.51 -1.65
CA CYS A 237 10.29 13.14 -0.45
C CYS A 237 10.83 13.84 0.80
N PHE A 238 12.16 13.87 0.99
CA PHE A 238 12.78 14.54 2.13
C PHE A 238 12.65 16.07 2.07
N GLN A 239 12.75 16.67 0.88
CA GLN A 239 12.45 18.09 0.67
C GLN A 239 11.00 18.42 1.07
N VAL A 240 10.04 17.57 0.68
CA VAL A 240 8.62 17.71 1.06
C VAL A 240 8.43 17.61 2.58
N ILE A 241 9.06 16.63 3.23
CA ILE A 241 8.99 16.48 4.70
C ILE A 241 9.57 17.72 5.39
N ALA A 242 10.77 18.15 5.01
CA ALA A 242 11.44 19.31 5.61
C ALA A 242 10.61 20.60 5.50
N ALA A 243 9.89 20.78 4.39
CA ALA A 243 9.04 21.95 4.14
C ALA A 243 7.63 21.89 4.76
N ASN A 244 7.16 20.73 5.25
CA ASN A 244 5.77 20.57 5.69
C ASN A 244 5.60 19.95 7.08
N ALA A 245 6.37 18.93 7.45
CA ALA A 245 6.09 18.10 8.63
C ALA A 245 6.19 18.84 9.98
N PHE A 246 6.86 19.99 10.00
CA PHE A 246 7.10 20.82 11.18
C PHE A 246 6.75 22.29 10.91
N THR A 247 5.69 22.53 10.13
CA THR A 247 5.20 23.87 9.78
C THR A 247 3.69 23.89 9.91
N ILE A 248 3.13 24.92 10.55
CA ILE A 248 1.69 25.07 10.76
C ILE A 248 0.96 25.07 9.40
N LYS A 249 -0.14 24.30 9.30
CA LYS A 249 -0.93 24.16 8.06
C LYS A 249 -1.41 25.52 7.54
N GLN A 250 -1.03 25.84 6.30
CA GLN A 250 -1.48 27.02 5.56
C GLN A 250 -1.94 26.59 4.16
N GLY A 251 -3.25 26.39 4.00
CA GLY A 251 -3.83 25.93 2.75
C GLY A 251 -3.31 24.53 2.35
N SER A 252 -2.50 24.48 1.29
CA SER A 252 -1.95 23.25 0.72
C SER A 252 -0.56 22.86 1.25
N THR A 253 0.02 23.61 2.20
CA THR A 253 1.31 23.30 2.86
C THR A 253 1.15 23.17 4.37
N GLY A 254 2.14 22.55 5.01
CA GLY A 254 2.18 22.36 6.46
C GLY A 254 1.20 21.30 7.00
N VAL A 255 1.13 21.21 8.33
CA VAL A 255 0.42 20.20 9.11
C VAL A 255 -0.25 20.81 10.35
N GLN A 256 -1.24 20.15 10.92
CA GLN A 256 -1.99 20.64 12.07
C GLN A 256 -1.25 20.47 13.42
N ASN A 257 -0.33 19.51 13.49
CA ASN A 257 0.38 19.11 14.72
C ASN A 257 1.93 19.22 14.56
N PRO A 258 2.47 20.42 14.24
CA PRO A 258 3.86 20.59 13.78
C PRO A 258 4.95 20.38 14.85
N ASP A 259 4.57 20.26 16.13
CA ASP A 259 5.53 20.03 17.22
C ASP A 259 5.76 18.53 17.49
N ASP A 260 4.91 17.66 16.94
CA ASP A 260 5.00 16.22 17.15
C ASP A 260 6.19 15.58 16.43
N PRO A 261 6.89 14.61 17.05
CA PRO A 261 7.94 13.84 16.41
C PRO A 261 7.48 13.12 15.17
N LEU A 262 8.36 13.08 14.16
CA LEU A 262 8.18 12.28 12.97
C LEU A 262 9.06 11.02 13.03
N PHE A 263 8.47 9.87 12.80
CA PHE A 263 9.15 8.59 12.67
C PHE A 263 9.18 8.21 11.19
N ILE A 264 10.33 7.76 10.69
CA ILE A 264 10.53 7.38 9.29
C ILE A 264 11.06 5.96 9.25
N GLY A 265 10.30 5.04 8.65
CA GLY A 265 10.72 3.69 8.35
C GLY A 265 11.26 3.59 6.93
N LEU A 266 12.51 3.13 6.78
CA LEU A 266 13.17 2.91 5.50
C LEU A 266 13.31 1.40 5.23
N LYS A 267 12.41 0.82 4.43
CA LYS A 267 12.54 -0.56 3.96
C LYS A 267 13.45 -0.58 2.72
N LEU A 268 14.65 -1.10 2.89
CA LEU A 268 15.77 -1.05 1.94
C LEU A 268 15.74 -2.24 0.98
N ASN A 269 15.38 -1.97 -0.27
CA ASN A 269 15.42 -2.89 -1.40
C ASN A 269 16.53 -2.44 -2.38
N THR A 270 17.70 -2.09 -1.83
CA THR A 270 18.86 -1.52 -2.54
C THR A 270 20.00 -2.51 -2.73
N ASN A 271 19.80 -3.78 -2.35
CA ASN A 271 20.77 -4.87 -2.46
C ASN A 271 22.18 -4.51 -1.91
N SER A 272 22.19 -3.83 -0.77
CA SER A 272 23.39 -3.30 -0.09
C SER A 272 24.30 -2.43 -0.97
N ASN A 273 23.73 -1.68 -1.92
CA ASN A 273 24.45 -0.70 -2.74
C ASN A 273 24.98 0.46 -1.88
N LEU A 274 26.23 0.36 -1.43
CA LEU A 274 26.89 1.33 -0.54
C LEU A 274 26.86 2.76 -1.09
N ALA A 275 26.94 2.96 -2.41
CA ALA A 275 26.89 4.30 -3.00
C ALA A 275 25.52 4.94 -2.79
N THR A 276 24.44 4.20 -3.05
CA THR A 276 23.06 4.67 -2.81
C THR A 276 22.78 4.85 -1.31
N LEU A 277 23.25 3.94 -0.45
CA LEU A 277 23.09 4.04 1.01
C LEU A 277 23.81 5.28 1.58
N ASN A 278 25.04 5.54 1.13
CA ASN A 278 25.77 6.76 1.48
C ASN A 278 25.05 8.03 1.00
N LEU A 279 24.39 7.97 -0.17
CA LEU A 279 23.57 9.08 -0.66
C LEU A 279 22.30 9.28 0.18
N ILE A 280 21.62 8.21 0.64
CA ILE A 280 20.52 8.32 1.62
C ILE A 280 21.00 9.06 2.87
N ALA A 281 22.16 8.66 3.42
CA ALA A 281 22.75 9.30 4.59
C ALA A 281 23.03 10.81 4.36
N ALA A 282 23.66 11.15 3.23
CA ALA A 282 23.90 12.53 2.85
C ALA A 282 22.61 13.35 2.69
N LEU A 283 21.55 12.76 2.15
CA LEU A 283 20.23 13.39 2.03
C LEU A 283 19.57 13.60 3.41
N ILE A 284 19.63 12.63 4.33
CA ILE A 284 19.12 12.80 5.70
C ILE A 284 19.83 13.98 6.38
N THR A 285 21.17 14.00 6.36
CA THR A 285 21.96 15.10 6.91
C THR A 285 21.59 16.44 6.27
N LYS A 286 21.53 16.52 4.93
CA LYS A 286 21.18 17.72 4.17
C LYS A 286 19.85 18.35 4.60
N PHE A 287 18.80 17.55 4.79
CA PHE A 287 17.46 18.08 5.09
C PHE A 287 17.12 18.13 6.58
N PHE A 288 17.76 17.32 7.42
CA PHE A 288 17.26 17.03 8.77
C PHE A 288 18.26 17.19 9.91
N THR A 289 19.53 17.60 9.66
CA THR A 289 20.58 17.75 10.71
C THR A 289 20.08 18.37 12.02
N SER A 290 19.31 19.47 11.97
CA SER A 290 18.82 20.17 13.16
C SER A 290 17.72 19.43 13.94
N ARG A 291 17.08 18.43 13.32
CA ARG A 291 15.94 17.65 13.83
C ARG A 291 16.28 16.21 14.20
N LEU A 292 17.48 15.73 13.89
CA LEU A 292 17.93 14.40 14.34
C LEU A 292 17.92 14.30 15.87
N LEU A 293 17.82 13.07 16.38
CA LEU A 293 18.05 12.76 17.79
C LEU A 293 19.50 13.04 18.20
N ASN A 294 19.74 13.05 19.51
CA ASN A 294 21.09 13.08 20.07
C ASN A 294 21.88 11.83 19.62
N ALA A 295 23.17 11.98 19.32
CA ALA A 295 24.08 10.89 18.93
C ALA A 295 24.16 9.72 19.93
N ALA A 296 23.71 9.90 21.17
CA ALA A 296 23.47 8.79 22.11
C ALA A 296 22.47 7.72 21.60
N TYR A 297 21.62 8.08 20.63
CA TYR A 297 20.66 7.21 19.95
C TYR A 297 21.05 6.89 18.49
N SER A 298 22.28 7.19 18.07
CA SER A 298 22.85 6.80 16.76
C SER A 298 23.43 5.39 16.79
N TYR A 299 23.79 4.85 15.61
CA TYR A 299 24.40 3.51 15.45
C TYR A 299 23.61 2.35 16.05
N GLN A 300 22.30 2.51 16.28
CA GLN A 300 21.47 1.53 16.99
C GLN A 300 21.97 1.21 18.42
N ASN A 301 22.80 2.08 19.02
CA ASN A 301 23.51 1.85 20.29
C ASN A 301 22.61 1.75 21.53
N SER A 302 21.29 1.90 21.39
CA SER A 302 20.36 1.91 22.52
C SER A 302 19.10 1.10 22.27
N ASP A 303 18.98 -0.02 22.99
CA ASP A 303 17.74 -0.78 23.14
C ASP A 303 16.67 -0.01 23.95
N THR A 304 16.96 1.20 24.44
CA THR A 304 16.00 2.05 25.17
C THR A 304 15.19 2.96 24.24
N ILE A 305 15.17 2.70 22.93
CA ILE A 305 14.44 3.47 21.92
C ILE A 305 12.95 3.66 22.27
N ALA A 306 12.31 2.64 22.86
CA ALA A 306 10.94 2.70 23.35
C ALA A 306 10.77 3.60 24.58
N GLN A 307 11.83 3.80 25.36
CA GLN A 307 11.83 4.50 26.64
C GLN A 307 12.15 5.99 26.54
N ILE A 308 12.42 6.50 25.33
CA ILE A 308 12.67 7.93 25.11
C ILE A 308 11.41 8.72 25.47
N LYS A 309 11.59 9.78 26.27
CA LYS A 309 10.50 10.64 26.72
C LYS A 309 9.97 11.49 25.57
N MET A 310 8.67 11.72 25.55
CA MET A 310 8.04 12.54 24.52
C MET A 310 8.59 13.98 24.46
N THR A 311 9.05 14.57 25.58
CA THR A 311 9.77 15.86 25.58
C THR A 311 11.05 15.87 24.76
N ASP A 312 11.76 14.73 24.72
CA ASP A 312 13.06 14.63 24.05
C ASP A 312 12.89 14.42 22.54
N LEU A 313 11.66 14.08 22.13
CA LEU A 313 11.23 13.84 20.75
C LEU A 313 10.52 15.05 20.12
N THR A 314 10.13 16.08 20.88
CA THR A 314 9.41 17.25 20.35
C THR A 314 10.16 17.90 19.19
N GLY A 315 9.51 18.00 18.02
CA GLY A 315 10.07 18.56 16.78
C GLY A 315 11.21 17.75 16.13
N ARG A 316 11.47 16.52 16.60
CA ARG A 316 12.54 15.62 16.13
C ARG A 316 12.09 14.67 15.04
N ILE A 317 13.07 14.08 14.36
CA ILE A 317 12.90 12.95 13.44
C ILE A 317 13.67 11.75 13.97
N VAL A 318 13.02 10.58 13.97
CA VAL A 318 13.61 9.28 14.32
C VAL A 318 13.61 8.39 13.09
N PHE A 319 14.76 7.81 12.75
CA PHE A 319 14.92 6.92 11.61
C PHE A 319 15.01 5.45 12.04
N PHE A 320 14.12 4.63 11.49
CA PHE A 320 14.17 3.18 11.56
C PHE A 320 14.46 2.61 10.17
N ALA A 321 15.08 1.44 10.08
CA ALA A 321 15.34 0.78 8.79
C ALA A 321 15.22 -0.75 8.87
N SER A 322 15.04 -1.36 7.70
CA SER A 322 15.29 -2.79 7.51
C SER A 322 16.80 -3.08 7.48
N ASP A 323 17.16 -4.36 7.41
CA ASP A 323 18.56 -4.75 7.26
C ASP A 323 19.22 -4.29 5.94
N GLY A 324 20.54 -4.39 5.85
CA GLY A 324 21.32 -4.26 4.61
C GLY A 324 22.07 -2.94 4.43
N PHE A 325 22.14 -2.07 5.45
CA PHE A 325 22.83 -0.77 5.40
C PHE A 325 24.24 -0.76 6.03
N GLN A 326 24.71 -1.88 6.57
CA GLN A 326 25.96 -2.01 7.30
C GLN A 326 27.18 -1.67 6.43
N GLY A 327 28.18 -1.03 7.03
CA GLY A 327 29.38 -0.55 6.33
C GLY A 327 29.14 0.67 5.43
N SER A 328 27.95 1.29 5.48
CA SER A 328 27.66 2.57 4.85
C SER A 328 27.49 3.67 5.90
N GLY A 329 27.60 4.94 5.48
CA GLY A 329 27.33 6.10 6.32
C GLY A 329 25.87 6.22 6.80
N LEU A 330 24.96 5.37 6.32
CA LEU A 330 23.60 5.29 6.84
C LEU A 330 23.58 4.65 8.24
N GLU A 331 24.54 3.78 8.55
CA GLU A 331 24.66 3.08 9.84
C GLU A 331 24.80 4.04 11.04
N GLU A 332 25.46 5.19 10.87
CA GLU A 332 25.56 6.24 11.88
C GLU A 332 24.22 6.94 12.16
N ILE A 333 23.36 7.03 11.15
CA ILE A 333 22.15 7.86 11.18
C ILE A 333 20.91 7.07 11.62
N ILE A 334 20.84 5.76 11.33
CA ILE A 334 19.72 4.92 11.75
C ILE A 334 19.72 4.79 13.28
N ASN A 335 18.58 5.14 13.88
CA ASN A 335 18.40 5.06 15.33
C ASN A 335 18.13 3.63 15.79
N TYR A 336 17.47 2.82 14.95
CA TYR A 336 17.22 1.40 15.24
C TYR A 336 16.85 0.62 13.97
N CYS A 337 17.42 -0.59 13.77
CA CYS A 337 16.95 -1.54 12.75
C CYS A 337 15.71 -2.31 13.28
N TRP A 338 14.89 -2.95 12.44
CA TRP A 338 13.84 -3.88 12.90
C TRP A 338 14.07 -5.35 12.53
N ASP A 339 15.09 -5.63 11.71
CA ASP A 339 15.45 -6.97 11.22
C ASP A 339 16.65 -7.59 11.96
N ASN A 340 17.21 -6.91 12.97
CA ASN A 340 18.47 -7.31 13.63
C ASN A 340 18.30 -8.39 14.71
N TYR A 341 17.38 -9.33 14.50
CA TYR A 341 17.03 -10.37 15.47
C TYR A 341 18.20 -11.34 15.75
N ASP A 342 18.90 -11.76 14.70
CA ASP A 342 19.96 -12.78 14.81
C ASP A 342 21.21 -12.28 15.53
N ASN A 343 21.55 -10.98 15.41
CA ASN A 343 22.71 -10.41 16.11
C ASN A 343 22.34 -9.77 17.47
N ASN A 344 21.08 -9.39 17.69
CA ASN A 344 20.59 -8.87 18.97
C ASN A 344 19.33 -9.62 19.44
N PRO A 345 19.46 -10.68 20.26
CA PRO A 345 18.31 -11.42 20.79
C PRO A 345 17.45 -10.62 21.80
N LYS A 346 17.83 -9.38 22.16
CA LYS A 346 17.06 -8.43 22.97
C LYS A 346 16.44 -7.29 22.14
N HIS A 347 16.40 -7.44 20.81
CA HIS A 347 15.93 -6.40 19.88
C HIS A 347 14.64 -5.71 20.33
N ALA A 348 14.69 -4.39 20.52
CA ALA A 348 13.63 -3.57 21.09
C ALA A 348 12.69 -2.94 20.05
N LEU A 349 12.81 -3.33 18.77
CA LEU A 349 11.89 -3.01 17.68
C LEU A 349 11.57 -4.29 16.93
N ARG A 350 10.33 -4.45 16.45
CA ARG A 350 9.92 -5.56 15.57
C ARG A 350 9.01 -5.03 14.48
N HIS A 351 9.10 -5.60 13.29
CA HIS A 351 8.16 -5.35 12.19
C HIS A 351 7.39 -6.63 11.86
N TYR A 352 6.06 -6.54 11.79
CA TYR A 352 5.17 -7.64 11.45
C TYR A 352 4.28 -7.30 10.25
N TYR A 353 3.95 -8.27 9.41
CA TYR A 353 2.79 -8.14 8.54
C TYR A 353 1.53 -8.47 9.36
N TYR A 354 0.41 -7.79 9.10
CA TYR A 354 -0.83 -8.03 9.83
C TYR A 354 -1.27 -9.50 9.81
N GLY A 355 -1.06 -10.21 8.70
CA GLY A 355 -1.38 -11.63 8.56
C GLY A 355 -0.62 -12.53 9.54
N ASP A 356 0.57 -12.14 9.99
CA ASP A 356 1.39 -12.90 10.94
C ASP A 356 0.72 -12.94 12.33
N LEU A 357 0.08 -11.83 12.72
CA LEU A 357 -0.68 -11.71 13.98
C LEU A 357 -1.93 -12.58 14.01
N GLN A 358 -2.41 -13.04 12.85
CA GLN A 358 -3.59 -13.89 12.69
C GLN A 358 -3.26 -15.39 12.59
N VAL A 359 -1.98 -15.77 12.62
CA VAL A 359 -1.56 -17.18 12.52
C VAL A 359 -2.01 -17.96 13.76
N ASN A 360 -2.59 -19.14 13.54
CA ASN A 360 -2.99 -20.04 14.62
C ASN A 360 -1.78 -20.40 15.51
N GLY A 361 -1.86 -20.04 16.80
CA GLY A 361 -0.77 -20.24 17.76
C GLY A 361 0.18 -19.04 17.92
N PHE A 362 -0.09 -17.89 17.27
CA PHE A 362 0.65 -16.66 17.51
C PHE A 362 0.61 -16.27 19.01
N ASN A 363 1.78 -15.95 19.59
CA ASN A 363 1.91 -15.68 21.02
C ASN A 363 1.57 -14.22 21.36
N THR A 364 0.27 -13.91 21.38
CA THR A 364 -0.26 -12.59 21.71
C THR A 364 0.22 -12.06 23.07
N THR A 365 0.37 -12.93 24.07
CA THR A 365 0.85 -12.56 25.41
C THR A 365 2.33 -12.17 25.42
N GLU A 366 3.16 -12.82 24.61
CA GLU A 366 4.57 -12.39 24.44
C GLU A 366 4.64 -11.02 23.78
N LEU A 367 3.87 -10.79 22.70
CA LEU A 367 3.85 -9.51 22.01
C LEU A 367 3.35 -8.35 22.90
N ILE A 368 2.30 -8.58 23.72
CA ILE A 368 1.84 -7.61 24.71
C ILE A 368 2.96 -7.27 25.72
N ASN A 369 3.65 -8.27 26.25
CA ASN A 369 4.74 -8.05 27.20
C ASN A 369 5.95 -7.37 26.56
N PHE A 370 6.23 -7.68 25.28
CA PHE A 370 7.24 -7.00 24.48
C PHE A 370 6.90 -5.52 24.29
N ASN A 371 5.68 -5.20 23.86
CA ASN A 371 5.23 -3.83 23.58
C ASN A 371 5.09 -2.91 24.81
N ARG A 372 5.32 -3.44 26.03
CA ARG A 372 5.51 -2.63 27.25
C ARG A 372 6.92 -2.06 27.39
N LYS A 373 7.90 -2.57 26.62
CA LYS A 373 9.33 -2.22 26.72
C LYS A 373 10.02 -2.01 25.37
N GLY A 374 9.43 -2.50 24.28
CA GLY A 374 9.86 -2.34 22.90
C GLY A 374 8.78 -1.70 22.05
N LEU A 375 9.12 -1.48 20.79
CA LEU A 375 8.26 -0.91 19.75
C LEU A 375 7.88 -1.99 18.73
N SER A 376 6.64 -1.97 18.25
CA SER A 376 6.21 -2.80 17.12
C SER A 376 5.62 -1.97 15.99
N ILE A 377 6.07 -2.27 14.77
CA ILE A 377 5.48 -1.83 13.50
C ILE A 377 4.63 -2.97 12.95
N VAL A 378 3.43 -2.64 12.46
CA VAL A 378 2.52 -3.58 11.81
C VAL A 378 2.08 -3.00 10.47
N THR A 379 2.21 -3.76 9.39
CA THR A 379 1.92 -3.29 8.02
C THR A 379 0.90 -4.18 7.29
N PRO A 380 0.15 -3.62 6.31
CA PRO A 380 -0.97 -4.30 5.68
C PRO A 380 -0.54 -5.33 4.63
N HIS A 381 0.61 -5.09 3.97
CA HIS A 381 0.97 -5.76 2.73
C HIS A 381 2.37 -6.37 2.78
N LYS A 382 2.48 -7.54 2.18
CA LYS A 382 3.75 -8.23 1.94
C LYS A 382 4.21 -8.06 0.49
N GLU A 383 5.45 -8.45 0.22
CA GLU A 383 5.95 -8.55 -1.14
C GLU A 383 5.07 -9.47 -2.00
N GLY A 384 4.77 -9.03 -3.24
CA GLY A 384 3.88 -9.72 -4.16
C GLY A 384 2.39 -9.33 -4.09
N ASP A 385 1.95 -8.58 -3.07
CA ASP A 385 0.57 -8.08 -3.01
C ASP A 385 0.32 -7.04 -4.12
N PHE A 386 -0.79 -7.19 -4.86
CA PHE A 386 -1.19 -6.27 -5.93
C PHE A 386 -2.28 -5.29 -5.48
N PHE A 387 -3.33 -5.79 -4.83
CA PHE A 387 -4.49 -4.99 -4.42
C PHE A 387 -4.23 -4.30 -3.09
N THR A 388 -4.67 -3.04 -2.97
CA THR A 388 -4.59 -2.26 -1.73
C THR A 388 -5.83 -2.48 -0.87
N SER A 389 -5.62 -2.72 0.42
CA SER A 389 -6.66 -2.90 1.44
C SER A 389 -6.12 -2.51 2.82
N ASN A 390 -6.97 -2.03 3.72
CA ASN A 390 -6.59 -1.92 5.13
C ASN A 390 -7.08 -3.14 5.93
N TYR A 391 -6.46 -3.37 7.07
CA TYR A 391 -6.84 -4.39 8.05
C TYR A 391 -7.49 -3.78 9.29
N ASP A 392 -8.10 -4.62 10.13
CA ASP A 392 -8.62 -4.19 11.43
C ASP A 392 -7.45 -3.81 12.37
N SER A 393 -7.18 -2.51 12.42
CA SER A 393 -6.14 -1.92 13.28
C SER A 393 -6.33 -2.20 14.77
N THR A 394 -7.55 -2.50 15.23
CA THR A 394 -7.82 -2.74 16.66
C THR A 394 -7.11 -3.99 17.17
N VAL A 395 -6.89 -5.00 16.31
CA VAL A 395 -6.13 -6.21 16.67
C VAL A 395 -4.69 -5.86 17.05
N ALA A 396 -4.00 -5.08 16.22
CA ALA A 396 -2.63 -4.65 16.47
C ALA A 396 -2.54 -3.69 17.68
N MET A 397 -3.48 -2.74 17.79
CA MET A 397 -3.54 -1.82 18.94
C MET A 397 -3.78 -2.58 20.25
N ASN A 398 -4.70 -3.54 20.30
CA ASN A 398 -4.97 -4.35 21.50
C ASN A 398 -3.77 -5.22 21.93
N LEU A 399 -2.81 -5.49 21.04
CA LEU A 399 -1.54 -6.14 21.35
C LEU A 399 -0.45 -5.13 21.80
N GLY A 400 -0.78 -3.85 21.87
CA GLY A 400 0.09 -2.76 22.31
C GLY A 400 1.02 -2.18 21.24
N CYS A 401 0.91 -2.61 19.97
CA CYS A 401 1.77 -2.17 18.89
C CYS A 401 1.59 -0.66 18.61
N GLN A 402 2.69 0.08 18.56
CA GLN A 402 2.70 1.54 18.49
C GLN A 402 2.49 2.06 17.06
N PHE A 403 3.13 1.44 16.07
CA PHE A 403 3.12 1.89 14.68
C PHE A 403 2.25 0.99 13.81
N VAL A 404 0.94 1.25 13.78
CA VAL A 404 -0.04 0.44 13.04
C VAL A 404 -0.28 1.08 11.68
N GLY A 405 0.58 0.72 10.71
CA GLY A 405 0.65 1.32 9.38
C GLY A 405 -0.56 1.01 8.50
N MET A 406 -1.16 2.05 7.92
CA MET A 406 -2.37 1.96 7.09
C MET A 406 -2.18 2.61 5.71
N ASN A 407 -2.96 2.17 4.72
CA ASN A 407 -2.99 2.72 3.36
C ASN A 407 -3.94 3.93 3.29
N PHE A 408 -3.50 5.13 3.68
CA PHE A 408 -4.34 6.35 3.69
C PHE A 408 -4.92 6.75 2.32
N ASN A 409 -4.29 6.32 1.23
CA ASN A 409 -4.80 6.44 -0.15
C ASN A 409 -6.08 5.61 -0.41
N TYR A 410 -6.40 4.66 0.47
CA TYR A 410 -7.55 3.76 0.38
C TYR A 410 -8.46 3.92 1.60
N ILE A 411 -9.63 4.52 1.39
CA ILE A 411 -10.64 4.71 2.43
C ILE A 411 -11.64 3.55 2.35
N ASP A 412 -11.68 2.76 3.41
CA ASP A 412 -12.59 1.65 3.70
C ASP A 412 -13.05 1.71 5.18
N ILE A 413 -13.85 0.73 5.61
CA ILE A 413 -14.37 0.65 7.00
C ILE A 413 -13.26 0.60 8.06
N ASN A 414 -12.12 -0.01 7.70
CA ASN A 414 -10.97 -0.16 8.57
C ASN A 414 -10.22 1.18 8.74
N MET A 415 -10.07 1.94 7.65
CA MET A 415 -9.56 3.33 7.71
C MET A 415 -10.48 4.24 8.53
N ASP A 416 -11.81 4.14 8.37
CA ASP A 416 -12.79 4.95 9.11
C ASP A 416 -12.71 4.75 10.63
N SER A 417 -12.59 3.50 11.07
CA SER A 417 -12.33 3.15 12.48
C SER A 417 -10.98 3.70 12.96
N TYR A 418 -9.94 3.59 12.13
CA TYR A 418 -8.59 4.02 12.47
C TYR A 418 -8.46 5.55 12.63
N ILE A 419 -8.98 6.33 11.66
CA ILE A 419 -8.94 7.81 11.73
C ILE A 419 -9.82 8.34 12.87
N THR A 420 -10.81 7.56 13.32
CA THR A 420 -11.61 7.90 14.50
C THR A 420 -10.81 7.79 15.80
N ASN A 421 -9.88 6.83 15.92
CA ASN A 421 -8.94 6.78 17.04
C ASN A 421 -7.98 7.99 17.03
N PHE A 422 -7.51 8.39 15.85
CA PHE A 422 -6.61 9.56 15.65
C PHE A 422 -7.36 10.83 15.24
N LYS A 423 -8.55 11.09 15.81
CA LYS A 423 -9.39 12.22 15.40
C LYS A 423 -8.86 13.58 15.86
N ASN A 424 -8.38 13.66 17.10
CA ASN A 424 -7.98 14.91 17.76
C ASN A 424 -6.46 15.05 17.94
N ASN A 425 -5.73 13.92 17.97
CA ASN A 425 -4.30 13.87 18.15
C ASN A 425 -3.72 12.73 17.33
N SER A 426 -2.50 12.91 16.82
CA SER A 426 -1.76 11.89 16.07
C SER A 426 -0.94 10.95 16.95
N LEU A 427 -0.90 11.25 18.25
CA LEU A 427 -0.24 10.49 19.30
C LEU A 427 -1.30 10.23 20.37
N VAL A 428 -1.67 8.96 20.56
CA VAL A 428 -2.78 8.55 21.43
C VAL A 428 -2.25 7.61 22.49
N LEU A 429 -2.44 7.97 23.76
CA LEU A 429 -1.92 7.21 24.89
C LEU A 429 -2.58 5.82 24.97
N LYS A 430 -1.78 4.75 25.07
CA LYS A 430 -2.29 3.37 25.22
C LYS A 430 -3.09 3.19 26.52
N PRO A 431 -3.99 2.21 26.63
CA PRO A 431 -4.58 1.81 27.92
C PRO A 431 -3.50 1.45 28.95
N ASP A 432 -3.72 1.73 30.24
CA ASP A 432 -2.72 1.52 31.31
C ASP A 432 -2.17 0.07 31.31
N SER A 433 -3.02 -0.93 31.04
CA SER A 433 -2.65 -2.35 30.98
C SER A 433 -1.66 -2.71 29.86
N LEU A 434 -1.45 -1.84 28.87
CA LEU A 434 -0.55 -2.03 27.73
C LEU A 434 0.70 -1.11 27.78
N ARG A 435 0.88 -0.35 28.86
CA ARG A 435 2.07 0.48 29.14
C ARG A 435 3.11 -0.28 29.96
N GLY A 436 4.34 0.21 29.98
CA GLY A 436 5.37 -0.27 30.89
C GLY A 436 5.23 0.35 32.28
N ASP A 437 5.67 -0.35 33.34
CA ASP A 437 5.82 0.30 34.63
C ASP A 437 7.00 1.28 34.56
N ALA A 438 6.84 2.48 35.15
CA ALA A 438 7.81 3.58 35.07
C ALA A 438 9.22 3.22 35.57
N ASP A 439 9.34 2.20 36.44
CA ASP A 439 10.59 1.71 37.01
C ASP A 439 11.22 0.52 36.25
N THR A 440 10.70 0.16 35.07
CA THR A 440 11.23 -1.01 34.33
C THR A 440 12.59 -0.77 33.70
N VAL A 441 13.63 -1.33 34.34
CA VAL A 441 15.02 -1.40 33.85
C VAL A 441 15.06 -1.85 32.37
N PRO A 442 15.83 -1.16 31.51
CA PRO A 442 15.89 -1.45 30.07
C PRO A 442 16.39 -2.86 29.74
N MET A 443 16.01 -3.33 28.55
CA MET A 443 16.57 -4.53 27.90
C MET A 443 18.02 -4.27 27.45
N THR A 444 18.99 -4.13 28.36
CA THR A 444 20.36 -3.78 27.98
C THR A 444 21.05 -4.90 27.20
N THR A 445 21.52 -4.61 25.98
CA THR A 445 22.73 -5.25 25.44
C THR A 445 23.99 -4.63 26.04
N ILE A 446 25.07 -5.41 26.04
CA ILE A 446 26.42 -4.92 26.36
C ILE A 446 27.02 -4.49 25.01
N PRO A 447 27.62 -3.29 24.87
CA PRO A 447 28.17 -2.84 23.61
C PRO A 447 29.25 -3.82 23.12
N PHE A 448 29.18 -4.20 21.84
CA PHE A 448 30.18 -5.04 21.21
C PHE A 448 31.48 -4.23 21.02
N MET A 449 32.38 -4.30 22.00
CA MET A 449 33.75 -3.86 21.79
C MET A 449 34.41 -4.79 20.78
N GLY A 450 34.57 -4.31 19.55
CA GLY A 450 35.24 -5.06 18.49
C GLY A 450 36.63 -5.50 18.94
N THR A 451 36.84 -6.81 19.05
CA THR A 451 38.14 -7.37 19.39
C THR A 451 39.12 -7.10 18.26
N THR A 452 40.14 -6.30 18.52
CA THR A 452 41.29 -6.11 17.61
C THR A 452 41.89 -7.47 17.26
N PRO A 453 42.13 -7.77 15.97
CA PRO A 453 42.71 -9.05 15.59
C PRO A 453 44.14 -9.16 16.12
N THR A 454 44.36 -10.11 17.03
CA THR A 454 45.70 -10.45 17.50
C THR A 454 46.46 -11.12 16.37
N VAL A 455 47.51 -10.48 15.86
CA VAL A 455 48.40 -11.08 14.86
C VAL A 455 49.31 -12.10 15.56
N THR A 456 49.20 -13.36 15.14
CA THR A 456 50.15 -14.45 15.41
C THR A 456 50.28 -15.32 14.17
#